data_AF-A0A1G7WH07-F1
#
_entry.id   AF-A0A1G7WH07-F1
#
_cell.length_a   1.000
_cell.length_b   1.000
_cell.length_c   1.000
_cell.angle_alpha   90.00
_cell.angle_beta   90.00
_cell.angle_gamma   90.00
#
_symmetry.space_group_name_H-M   'P 1'
#
loop_
_entity.id
_entity.type
_entity.pdbx_description
1 polymer ?
#
loop_
_entity_poly.entity_id
_entity_poly.type
_entity_poly.pdbx_seq_one_letter_code
_entity_poly.pdbx_strand_id
1 'polypeptide(L)' 'MAIRFANNCSNCKNLIEGTFCSKHEVLVSQKYTCDLFDMKAELKNERSCSNCEKHGTSTCAHPTKAAPGMLCSSWAPTA' A
#
# COMPACT_ATOMS: atom_id res chain seq x y z
N MET A 1 -5.79 15.19 -5.39
CA MET A 1 -4.59 14.59 -6.03
C MET A 1 -4.04 13.54 -5.07
N ALA A 2 -3.87 12.29 -5.50
CA ALA A 2 -3.37 11.21 -4.63
C ALA A 2 -1.86 11.03 -4.83
N ILE A 3 -1.08 11.06 -3.74
CA ILE A 3 0.35 10.75 -3.77
C ILE A 3 0.48 9.23 -3.97
N ARG A 4 1.28 8.81 -4.97
CA ARG A 4 1.55 7.39 -5.27
C ARG A 4 3.03 7.10 -5.07
N PHE A 5 3.35 5.91 -4.59
CA PHE A 5 4.73 5.43 -4.54
C PHE A 5 5.22 5.06 -5.94
N ALA A 6 6.50 5.33 -6.22
CA ALA A 6 7.13 4.97 -7.47
C ALA A 6 7.45 3.47 -7.53
N ASN A 7 7.35 2.86 -8.71
CA ASN A 7 7.70 1.46 -8.96
C ASN A 7 9.22 1.28 -9.11
N ASN A 8 9.98 1.59 -8.06
CA ASN A 8 11.43 1.49 -8.05
C ASN A 8 11.95 0.51 -7.00
N CYS A 9 13.25 0.17 -7.09
CA CYS A 9 13.87 -0.79 -6.18
C CYS A 9 13.73 -0.43 -4.70
N SER A 10 13.68 0.86 -4.34
CA SER A 10 13.49 1.30 -2.95
C SER A 10 12.14 0.89 -2.36
N ASN A 11 11.10 0.82 -3.20
CA ASN A 11 9.76 0.43 -2.79
C ASN A 11 9.49 -1.07 -3.02
N CYS A 12 10.49 -1.84 -3.46
CA CYS A 12 10.36 -3.25 -3.80
C CYS A 12 10.62 -4.15 -2.59
N LYS A 13 9.82 -5.21 -2.41
CA LYS A 13 9.97 -6.23 -1.36
C LYS A 13 11.26 -7.06 -1.48
N ASN A 14 11.84 -7.09 -2.68
CA ASN A 14 13.04 -7.86 -2.97
C ASN A 14 14.34 -7.08 -2.68
N LEU A 15 14.24 -5.84 -2.16
CA LEU A 15 15.40 -5.09 -1.70
C LEU A 15 15.80 -5.55 -0.29
N ILE A 16 17.01 -6.08 -0.17
CA ILE A 16 17.68 -6.38 1.09
C ILE A 16 18.36 -5.10 1.60
N GLU A 17 18.44 -4.94 2.93
CA GLU A 17 18.93 -3.74 3.62
C GLU A 17 20.12 -3.07 2.91
N GLY A 18 19.93 -1.79 2.58
CA GLY A 18 20.87 -1.00 1.80
C GLY A 18 20.49 -0.91 0.33
N THR A 19 21.13 -1.70 -0.52
CA THR A 19 21.10 -1.53 -1.98
C THR A 19 21.10 -2.85 -2.74
N PHE A 20 20.88 -4.00 -2.12
CA PHE A 20 20.99 -5.29 -2.82
C PHE A 20 19.63 -5.86 -3.21
N CYS A 21 19.43 -6.18 -4.49
CA CYS A 21 18.20 -6.79 -4.97
C CYS A 21 18.35 -8.32 -4.99
N SER A 22 17.58 -9.03 -4.15
CA SER A 22 17.64 -10.50 -4.04
C SER A 22 17.15 -11.24 -5.28
N LYS A 23 16.40 -10.57 -6.18
CA LYS A 23 15.86 -11.19 -7.40
C LYS A 23 16.85 -11.28 -8.55
N HIS A 24 17.75 -10.31 -8.65
CA HIS A 24 18.73 -10.24 -9.73
C HIS A 24 20.17 -10.35 -9.21
N GLU A 25 20.34 -10.40 -7.89
CA GLU A 25 21.64 -10.52 -7.21
C GLU A 25 22.62 -9.37 -7.56
N VAL A 26 22.08 -8.16 -7.71
CA VAL A 26 22.85 -6.95 -8.07
C VAL A 26 22.60 -5.81 -7.09
N LEU A 27 23.56 -4.90 -7.03
CA LEU A 27 23.41 -3.62 -6.35
C LEU A 27 22.52 -2.68 -7.17
N VAL A 28 21.56 -2.06 -6.51
CA VAL A 28 20.53 -1.21 -7.08
C VAL A 28 20.44 0.13 -6.35
N SER A 29 19.89 1.12 -7.04
CA SER A 29 19.57 2.43 -6.47
C SER A 29 18.08 2.74 -6.58
N GLN A 30 17.64 3.85 -5.99
CA GLN A 30 16.25 4.30 -6.09
C GLN A 30 15.81 4.65 -7.53
N LYS A 31 16.76 4.80 -8.46
CA LYS A 31 16.49 5.12 -9.86
C LYS A 31 16.20 3.87 -10.71
N TYR A 32 16.49 2.68 -10.18
CA TYR A 32 16.35 1.44 -10.94
C TYR A 32 14.95 0.86 -10.77
N THR A 33 14.48 0.23 -11.84
CA THR A 33 13.18 -0.43 -11.95
C THR A 33 13.39 -1.78 -12.65
N CYS A 34 12.44 -2.69 -12.50
CA CYS A 34 12.45 -3.97 -13.21
C CYS A 34 11.01 -4.49 -13.37
N ASP A 35 10.79 -5.38 -14.32
CA ASP A 35 9.47 -5.95 -14.60
C ASP A 35 8.98 -6.89 -13.48
N LEU A 36 9.91 -7.36 -12.64
CA LEU A 36 9.64 -8.20 -11.46
C LEU A 36 9.41 -7.34 -10.20
N PHE A 37 8.98 -6.09 -10.36
CA PHE A 37 8.65 -5.21 -9.24
C PHE A 37 7.49 -5.81 -8.43
N ASP A 38 7.71 -5.96 -7.13
CA ASP A 38 6.64 -6.27 -6.18
C ASP A 38 6.82 -5.36 -4.98
N MET A 39 5.79 -4.57 -4.69
CA MET A 39 5.82 -3.52 -3.69
C MET A 39 5.93 -4.09 -2.27
N LYS A 40 6.68 -3.42 -1.39
CA LYS A 40 6.75 -3.78 0.04
C LYS A 40 5.36 -3.76 0.67
N ALA A 41 5.05 -4.77 1.49
CA ALA A 41 3.74 -4.90 2.14
C ALA A 41 3.39 -3.70 3.02
N GLU A 42 4.37 -3.13 3.73
CA GLU A 42 4.20 -1.90 4.53
C GLU A 42 3.75 -0.67 3.71
N LEU A 43 4.11 -0.65 2.41
CA LEU A 43 3.72 0.41 1.47
C LEU A 43 2.39 0.10 0.79
N LYS A 44 1.98 -1.17 0.76
CA LYS A 44 0.62 -1.60 0.42
C LYS A 44 -0.28 -1.20 1.58
N ASN A 45 -0.57 0.08 1.66
CA ASN A 45 -1.59 0.63 2.54
C ASN A 45 -2.95 0.19 1.97
N GLU A 46 -3.27 -1.10 2.12
CA GLU A 46 -4.58 -1.67 1.82
C GLU A 46 -5.57 -1.04 2.79
N ARG A 47 -6.01 0.18 2.51
CA ARG A 47 -7.08 0.83 3.26
C ARG A 47 -8.40 0.27 2.74
N SER A 48 -8.71 -0.97 3.06
CA SER A 48 -9.99 -1.58 2.72
C SER A 48 -11.01 -1.20 3.78
N CYS A 49 -12.27 -1.03 3.40
CA CYS A 49 -13.34 -0.76 4.35
C CYS A 49 -13.38 -1.83 5.44
N SER A 50 -13.08 -3.08 5.07
CA SER A 50 -13.05 -4.24 5.98
C SER A 50 -11.93 -4.21 7.03
N ASN A 51 -10.85 -3.44 6.83
CA ASN A 51 -9.74 -3.31 7.78
C ASN A 51 -9.61 -1.90 8.38
N CYS A 52 -10.63 -1.05 8.20
CA CYS A 52 -10.73 0.23 8.87
C CYS A 52 -11.13 0.06 10.34
N GLU A 53 -10.59 0.93 11.19
CA GLU A 53 -10.93 1.01 12.62
C GLU A 53 -12.43 1.20 12.88
N LYS A 54 -13.14 1.86 11.95
CA LYS A 54 -14.59 2.11 12.03
C LYS A 54 -15.45 1.04 11.37
N HIS A 55 -14.87 -0.05 10.85
CA HIS A 55 -15.65 -1.12 10.24
C HIS A 55 -16.51 -1.83 11.30
N GLY A 56 -17.82 -1.92 11.07
CA GLY A 56 -18.74 -2.57 12.02
C GLY A 56 -19.02 -1.78 13.30
N THR A 57 -18.48 -0.56 13.45
CA THR A 57 -18.80 0.31 14.58
C THR A 57 -20.00 1.21 14.26
N SER A 58 -20.65 1.73 15.30
CA SER A 58 -21.74 2.70 15.16
C SER A 58 -21.31 4.05 14.57
N THR A 59 -20.00 4.30 14.48
CA THR A 59 -19.41 5.54 13.93
C THR A 59 -19.03 5.44 12.46
N CYS A 60 -19.31 4.30 11.81
CA CYS A 60 -19.23 4.15 10.36
C CYS A 60 -20.33 4.99 9.68
N ALA A 61 -19.98 5.87 8.74
CA ALA A 61 -20.99 6.71 8.07
C ALA A 61 -22.04 5.92 7.28
N HIS A 62 -21.68 4.72 6.79
CA HIS A 62 -22.56 3.88 6.00
C HIS A 62 -22.24 2.38 6.19
N PRO A 63 -22.59 1.79 7.34
CA PRO A 63 -22.24 0.41 7.68
C PRO A 63 -22.83 -0.62 6.73
N THR A 64 -23.98 -0.32 6.11
CA THR A 64 -24.67 -1.21 5.16
C THR A 64 -24.10 -1.18 3.74
N LYS A 65 -23.22 -0.21 3.44
CA LYS A 65 -22.56 -0.08 2.13
C LYS A 65 -21.07 -0.39 2.16
N ALA A 66 -20.52 -0.63 3.36
CA ALA A 66 -19.16 -1.11 3.56
C ALA A 66 -19.00 -2.49 2.90
N ALA A 67 -18.07 -2.62 1.96
CA ALA A 67 -17.79 -3.88 1.28
C ALA A 67 -16.27 -4.12 1.13
N PRO A 68 -15.84 -5.39 1.04
CA PRO A 68 -14.45 -5.74 0.73
C PRO A 68 -13.97 -5.06 -0.56
N GLY A 69 -12.78 -4.47 -0.51
CA GLY A 69 -12.16 -3.79 -1.64
C GLY A 69 -12.53 -2.30 -1.80
N MET A 70 -13.46 -1.78 -0.99
CA MET A 70 -13.74 -0.34 -0.96
C MET A 70 -12.69 0.42 -0.15
N LEU A 71 -12.28 1.62 -0.59
CA LEU A 71 -11.27 2.41 0.13
C LEU A 71 -11.81 3.05 1.41
N CYS A 72 -11.06 2.97 2.51
CA CYS A 72 -11.42 3.53 3.82
C CYS A 72 -11.71 5.04 3.80
N SER A 73 -10.98 5.78 2.95
CA SER A 73 -11.00 7.24 2.86
C SER A 73 -12.34 7.84 2.40
N SER A 74 -13.24 7.04 1.82
CA SER A 74 -14.58 7.48 1.43
C SER A 74 -15.62 7.35 2.55
N TRP A 75 -15.28 6.76 3.69
CA TRP A 75 -16.24 6.40 4.76
C TRP A 75 -15.91 6.98 6.13
N ALA A 76 -14.84 7.78 6.22
CA ALA A 76 -14.58 8.63 7.38
C ALA A 76 -15.23 10.00 7.11
N PRO A 77 -16.37 10.35 7.73
CA PRO A 77 -16.81 11.74 7.74
C PRO A 77 -15.83 12.55 8.60
N THR A 78 -15.68 13.81 8.20
CA THR A 78 -14.69 14.81 8.61
C THR A 78 -14.45 14.93 10.12
N ALA A 79 -13.21 15.34 10.42
CA ALA A 79 -12.70 15.82 11.70
C ALA A 79 -13.66 16.74 12.46
#